data_AF-A0A3D5MWZ9-F1
#
_entry.id   AF-A0A3D5MWZ9-F1
#
_cell.length_a   1.000
_cell.length_b   1.000
_cell.length_c   1.000
_cell.angle_alpha   90.00
_cell.angle_beta   90.00
_cell.angle_gamma   90.00
#
_symmetry.space_group_name_H-M   'P 1'
#
loop_
_entity.id
_entity.type
_entity.pdbx_description
1 polymer ?
#
loop_
_entity_poly.entity_id
_entity_poly.type
_entity_poly.pdbx_seq_one_letter_code
_entity_poly.pdbx_strand_id
1 'polypeptide(L)'
;MMSSMNGCFSSKQKPYTLKADMLKFVNEKYDMEFVPTYFAMDDSVAQLVVYPKGGDREKDNFIVDWNKNESTGKYEYTDSYSAIMMAPKYKEKIEELLKHYFENYSVEVRADMCVLPNDFGVYDDFQKVLDRRIEYTPHVFIKVAHSSDSIDDFNNKLDKLVDDIADNFINGEILFFYLKGTDLSVDTQDDNNNDVRKYIRFTGVGEKYHINKH
;
A
#
# COMPACT_ATOMS: atom_id res chain seq x y z
N MET A 1 -3.54 -26.36 38.26
CA MET A 1 -3.43 -24.94 38.68
C MET A 1 -2.58 -24.24 37.63
N MET A 2 -3.20 -23.42 36.79
CA MET A 2 -2.52 -22.64 35.76
C MET A 2 -1.88 -21.42 36.42
N SER A 3 -0.56 -21.32 36.34
CA SER A 3 0.17 -20.14 36.80
C SER A 3 0.03 -19.02 35.78
N SER A 4 -0.70 -17.98 36.17
CA SER A 4 -0.74 -16.66 35.54
C SER A 4 0.66 -16.06 35.53
N MET A 5 1.34 -16.07 34.39
CA MET A 5 2.54 -15.25 34.17
C MET A 5 2.11 -13.85 33.74
N ASN A 6 1.95 -12.97 34.73
CA ASN A 6 1.95 -11.53 34.50
C ASN A 6 3.39 -11.12 34.15
N GLY A 7 3.68 -10.98 32.85
CA GLY A 7 4.87 -10.29 32.37
C GLY A 7 4.80 -8.82 32.78
N CYS A 8 5.78 -8.38 33.56
CA CYS A 8 5.90 -7.02 34.06
C CYS A 8 6.42 -6.12 32.92
N PHE A 9 5.54 -5.33 32.32
CA PHE A 9 5.82 -4.34 31.27
C PHE A 9 6.76 -3.24 31.79
N SER A 10 7.85 -2.92 31.10
CA SER A 10 8.76 -1.83 31.52
C SER A 10 9.22 -0.91 30.39
N SER A 11 8.32 -0.50 29.49
CA SER A 11 8.49 0.78 28.82
C SER A 11 8.25 1.93 29.83
N LYS A 12 9.08 2.99 29.79
CA LYS A 12 8.88 4.19 30.63
C LYS A 12 7.57 4.95 30.30
N GLN A 13 6.91 4.58 29.21
CA GLN A 13 5.66 5.19 28.78
C GLN A 13 4.47 4.41 29.33
N LYS A 14 3.54 5.14 29.95
CA LYS A 14 2.29 4.54 30.41
C LYS A 14 1.39 4.26 29.20
N PRO A 15 0.83 3.04 29.05
CA PRO A 15 0.01 2.66 27.89
C PRO A 15 -1.09 3.67 27.54
N TYR A 16 -1.79 4.18 28.55
CA TYR A 16 -2.87 5.15 28.36
C TYR A 16 -2.38 6.49 27.78
N THR A 17 -1.23 6.97 28.26
CA THR A 17 -0.63 8.23 27.78
C THR A 17 -0.16 8.06 26.35
N LEU A 18 0.53 6.97 26.04
CA LEU A 18 1.00 6.70 24.69
C LEU A 18 -0.14 6.60 23.68
N LYS A 19 -1.21 5.85 24.00
CA LYS A 19 -2.41 5.78 23.17
C LYS A 19 -3.00 7.17 22.89
N ALA A 20 -3.09 8.03 23.89
CA ALA A 20 -3.61 9.39 23.74
C ALA A 20 -2.70 10.26 22.86
N ASP A 21 -1.37 10.14 23.03
CA ASP A 21 -0.39 10.88 22.24
C ASP A 21 -0.39 10.44 20.77
N MET A 22 -0.50 9.13 20.50
CA MET A 22 -0.63 8.59 19.13
C MET A 22 -1.91 9.08 18.45
N LEU A 23 -3.03 9.10 19.17
CA LEU A 23 -4.29 9.64 18.64
C LEU A 23 -4.18 11.15 18.38
N LYS A 24 -3.56 11.89 19.30
CA LYS A 24 -3.32 13.33 19.15
C LYS A 24 -2.47 13.62 17.92
N PHE A 25 -1.40 12.85 17.70
CA PHE A 25 -0.51 12.99 16.56
C PHE A 25 -1.28 12.98 15.23
N VAL A 26 -2.14 11.98 14.99
CA VAL A 26 -2.91 11.91 13.73
C VAL A 26 -4.01 12.95 13.65
N ASN A 27 -4.66 13.28 14.78
CA ASN A 27 -5.66 14.34 14.79
C ASN A 27 -5.06 15.69 14.39
N GLU A 28 -3.89 16.04 14.94
CA GLU A 28 -3.18 17.29 14.64
C GLU A 28 -2.58 17.28 13.23
N LYS A 29 -2.03 16.15 12.77
CA LYS A 29 -1.44 16.03 11.42
C LYS A 29 -2.46 16.28 10.32
N TYR A 30 -3.68 15.78 10.48
CA TYR A 30 -4.70 15.81 9.43
C TYR A 30 -5.82 16.83 9.67
N ASP A 31 -5.82 17.53 10.81
CA ASP A 31 -6.91 18.43 11.24
C ASP A 31 -8.28 17.71 11.22
N MET A 32 -8.29 16.47 11.72
CA MET A 32 -9.43 15.56 11.69
C MET A 32 -9.58 14.86 13.04
N GLU A 33 -10.79 14.37 13.35
CA GLU A 33 -11.01 13.54 14.53
C GLU A 33 -11.01 12.06 14.14
N PHE A 34 -10.15 11.28 14.78
CA PHE A 34 -10.08 9.82 14.60
C PHE A 34 -10.64 9.08 15.83
N VAL A 35 -11.18 7.88 15.60
CA VAL A 35 -11.74 7.01 16.62
C VAL A 35 -10.88 5.74 16.76
N PRO A 36 -10.31 5.46 17.95
CA PRO A 36 -9.48 4.28 18.14
C PRO A 36 -10.30 2.99 18.28
N THR A 37 -9.87 1.91 17.63
CA THR A 37 -10.55 0.60 17.66
C THR A 37 -9.73 -0.49 18.32
N TYR A 38 -8.41 -0.39 18.24
CA TYR A 38 -7.47 -1.36 18.81
C TYR A 38 -6.20 -0.67 19.28
N PHE A 39 -5.60 -1.16 20.36
CA PHE A 39 -4.30 -0.71 20.83
C PHE A 39 -3.52 -1.90 21.39
N ALA A 40 -2.29 -2.05 20.95
CA ALA A 40 -1.33 -2.99 21.50
C ALA A 40 0.04 -2.34 21.68
N MET A 41 0.78 -2.81 22.66
CA MET A 41 2.09 -2.29 23.01
C MET A 41 2.96 -3.40 23.56
N ASP A 42 4.23 -3.38 23.16
CA ASP A 42 5.34 -4.08 23.78
C ASP A 42 6.41 -3.06 24.22
N ASP A 43 7.53 -3.50 24.78
CA ASP A 43 8.58 -2.64 25.35
C ASP A 43 9.25 -1.71 24.30
N SER A 44 9.15 -2.02 23.01
CA SER A 44 9.83 -1.30 21.92
C SER A 44 8.91 -0.80 20.80
N VAL A 45 7.64 -1.19 20.79
CA VAL A 45 6.68 -0.87 19.74
C VAL A 45 5.29 -0.69 20.32
N ALA A 46 4.53 0.30 19.85
CA ALA A 46 3.10 0.37 20.05
C ALA A 46 2.38 0.57 18.73
N GLN A 47 1.19 -0.01 18.64
CA GLN A 47 0.32 0.07 17.49
C GLN A 47 -1.08 0.50 17.93
N LEU A 48 -1.64 1.49 17.25
CA LEU A 48 -2.98 1.98 17.43
C LEU A 48 -3.71 1.90 16.08
N VAL A 49 -4.82 1.17 16.03
CA VAL A 49 -5.70 1.19 14.86
C VAL A 49 -6.79 2.23 15.11
N VAL A 50 -6.99 3.13 14.15
CA VAL A 50 -7.99 4.19 14.18
C VAL A 50 -8.73 4.26 12.86
N TYR A 51 -9.85 4.97 12.82
CA TYR A 51 -10.57 5.32 11.58
C TYR A 51 -11.13 6.75 11.71
N PRO A 52 -11.34 7.48 10.59
CA PRO A 52 -11.87 8.85 10.64
C PRO A 52 -13.30 8.85 11.20
N LYS A 53 -13.61 9.82 12.06
CA LYS A 53 -14.96 9.98 12.60
C LYS A 53 -15.96 10.27 11.48
N GLY A 54 -16.98 9.43 11.37
CA GLY A 54 -17.96 9.48 10.28
C GLY A 54 -17.61 8.59 9.08
N GLY A 55 -16.43 7.95 9.08
CA GLY A 55 -16.06 6.90 8.13
C GLY A 55 -16.52 5.51 8.54
N ASP A 56 -16.28 4.55 7.66
CA ASP A 56 -16.52 3.12 7.86
C ASP A 56 -15.37 2.51 8.66
N ARG A 57 -15.69 1.91 9.81
CA ARG A 57 -14.69 1.32 10.71
C ARG A 57 -13.86 0.23 10.05
N GLU A 58 -14.46 -0.58 9.19
CA GLU A 58 -13.80 -1.76 8.60
C GLU A 58 -13.00 -1.39 7.35
N LYS A 59 -13.46 -0.38 6.60
CA LYS A 59 -12.84 0.02 5.33
C LYS A 59 -11.84 1.17 5.46
N ASP A 60 -12.10 2.10 6.37
CA ASP A 60 -11.32 3.34 6.49
C ASP A 60 -10.36 3.30 7.69
N ASN A 61 -10.19 2.13 8.32
CA ASN A 61 -9.20 2.01 9.38
C ASN A 61 -7.77 2.02 8.82
N PHE A 62 -6.86 2.53 9.64
CA PHE A 62 -5.44 2.55 9.35
C PHE A 62 -4.63 2.43 10.64
N ILE A 63 -3.33 2.22 10.46
CA ILE A 63 -2.40 1.95 11.54
C ILE A 63 -1.63 3.22 11.86
N VAL A 64 -1.50 3.50 13.16
CA VAL A 64 -0.56 4.46 13.73
C VAL A 64 0.44 3.64 14.55
N ASP A 65 1.72 3.77 14.24
CA ASP A 65 2.79 3.08 14.95
C ASP A 65 3.62 4.07 15.76
N TRP A 66 4.15 3.57 16.86
CA TRP A 66 5.22 4.19 17.64
C TRP A 66 6.34 3.18 17.73
N ASN A 67 7.43 3.44 17.05
CA ASN A 67 8.57 2.53 16.95
C ASN A 67 9.88 3.30 16.95
N LYS A 68 10.97 2.60 17.27
CA LYS A 68 12.31 3.18 17.24
C LYS A 68 12.82 3.19 15.79
N ASN A 69 13.06 4.38 15.25
CA ASN A 69 13.73 4.54 13.98
C ASN A 69 15.17 4.00 14.08
N GLU A 70 15.51 3.02 13.23
CA GLU A 70 16.80 2.33 13.28
C GLU A 70 17.97 3.24 12.94
N SER A 71 17.74 4.24 12.07
CA SER A 71 18.77 5.17 11.62
C SER A 71 19.08 6.27 12.64
N THR A 72 18.04 6.80 13.31
CA THR A 72 18.18 7.90 14.27
C THR A 72 18.29 7.40 15.72
N GLY A 73 17.86 6.17 15.98
CA GLY A 73 17.72 5.59 17.30
C GLY A 73 16.63 6.24 18.16
N LYS A 74 15.83 7.16 17.60
CA LYS A 74 14.75 7.85 18.30
C LYS A 74 13.43 7.15 18.06
N TYR A 75 12.53 7.26 19.04
CA TYR A 75 11.16 6.83 18.84
C TYR A 75 10.40 7.87 18.04
N GLU A 76 9.67 7.42 17.03
CA GLU A 76 8.92 8.26 16.09
C GLU A 76 7.49 7.74 15.98
N TYR A 77 6.57 8.64 15.62
CA TYR A 77 5.22 8.27 15.25
C TYR A 77 5.15 8.17 13.73
N THR A 78 4.55 7.10 13.23
CA THR A 78 4.26 6.92 11.80
C THR A 78 2.82 6.49 11.63
N ASP A 79 2.27 6.69 10.44
CA ASP A 79 0.93 6.25 10.11
C ASP A 79 0.80 5.89 8.63
N SER A 80 -0.14 5.00 8.31
CA SER A 80 -0.43 4.59 6.92
C SER A 80 -1.51 5.44 6.24
N TYR A 81 -2.09 6.45 6.90
CA TYR A 81 -3.26 7.15 6.38
C TYR A 81 -2.95 7.97 5.12
N SER A 82 -1.89 8.79 5.15
CA SER A 82 -1.47 9.56 3.97
C SER A 82 -1.12 8.66 2.78
N ALA A 83 -0.56 7.47 3.05
CA ALA A 83 -0.23 6.47 2.04
C ALA A 83 -1.48 5.84 1.41
N ILE A 84 -2.51 5.55 2.22
CA ILE A 84 -3.84 5.11 1.75
C ILE A 84 -4.49 6.21 0.90
N MET A 85 -4.45 7.46 1.35
CA MET A 85 -5.01 8.60 0.61
C MET A 85 -4.25 8.92 -0.70
N MET A 86 -3.01 8.47 -0.82
CA MET A 86 -2.21 8.58 -2.04
C MET A 86 -2.59 7.54 -3.11
N ALA A 87 -3.21 6.41 -2.70
CA ALA A 87 -3.50 5.28 -3.59
C ALA A 87 -4.35 5.64 -4.83
N PRO A 88 -5.39 6.50 -4.75
CA PRO A 88 -6.13 6.92 -5.94
C PRO A 88 -5.26 7.68 -6.96
N LYS A 89 -4.37 8.56 -6.50
CA LYS A 89 -3.48 9.34 -7.37
C LYS A 89 -2.41 8.46 -8.02
N TYR A 90 -1.90 7.49 -7.24
CA TYR A 90 -1.03 6.44 -7.76
C TYR A 90 -1.74 5.62 -8.85
N LYS A 91 -3.00 5.21 -8.59
CA LYS A 91 -3.82 4.46 -9.54
C LYS A 91 -3.99 5.23 -10.84
N GLU A 92 -4.39 6.49 -10.78
CA GLU A 92 -4.55 7.35 -11.97
C GLU A 92 -3.27 7.37 -12.81
N LYS A 93 -2.10 7.52 -12.15
CA LYS A 93 -0.81 7.52 -12.85
C LYS A 93 -0.50 6.20 -13.54
N ILE A 94 -0.81 5.06 -12.92
CA ILE A 94 -0.66 3.74 -13.55
C ILE A 94 -1.63 3.57 -14.73
N GLU A 95 -2.88 3.99 -14.58
CA GLU A 95 -3.89 3.91 -15.64
C GLU A 95 -3.54 4.80 -16.84
N GLU A 96 -2.90 5.95 -16.61
CA GLU A 96 -2.35 6.80 -17.67
C GLU A 96 -1.31 6.08 -18.54
N LEU A 97 -0.48 5.23 -17.95
CA LEU A 97 0.49 4.43 -18.72
C LEU A 97 -0.19 3.24 -19.40
N LEU A 98 -1.05 2.52 -18.67
CA LEU A 98 -1.73 1.31 -19.17
C LEU A 98 -2.56 1.53 -20.43
N LYS A 99 -3.29 2.65 -20.51
CA LYS A 99 -4.21 2.93 -21.62
C LYS A 99 -3.54 2.99 -23.00
N HIS A 100 -2.22 3.15 -23.05
CA HIS A 100 -1.44 3.13 -24.29
C HIS A 100 -1.21 1.70 -24.82
N TYR A 101 -1.37 0.69 -23.96
CA TYR A 101 -1.04 -0.71 -24.24
C TYR A 101 -2.27 -1.61 -24.28
N PHE A 102 -3.24 -1.36 -23.39
CA PHE A 102 -4.40 -2.22 -23.19
C PHE A 102 -5.69 -1.41 -23.20
N GLU A 103 -6.71 -1.91 -23.91
CA GLU A 103 -8.01 -1.23 -24.02
C GLU A 103 -8.95 -1.55 -22.85
N ASN A 104 -8.90 -2.78 -22.34
CA ASN A 104 -9.82 -3.28 -21.32
C ASN A 104 -9.06 -3.88 -20.15
N TYR A 105 -8.99 -3.11 -19.05
CA TYR A 105 -8.23 -3.46 -17.86
C TYR A 105 -8.92 -2.95 -16.59
N SER A 106 -8.56 -3.53 -15.45
CA SER A 106 -8.85 -2.99 -14.13
C SER A 106 -7.58 -2.86 -13.30
N VAL A 107 -7.54 -1.82 -12.46
CA VAL A 107 -6.44 -1.57 -11.52
C VAL A 107 -7.00 -1.45 -10.11
N GLU A 108 -6.45 -2.23 -9.20
CA GLU A 108 -6.65 -2.13 -7.77
C GLU A 108 -5.32 -1.80 -7.08
N VAL A 109 -5.34 -0.83 -6.17
CA VAL A 109 -4.15 -0.39 -5.43
C VAL A 109 -4.44 -0.52 -3.94
N ARG A 110 -3.56 -1.23 -3.23
CA ARG A 110 -3.58 -1.39 -1.78
C ARG A 110 -2.32 -0.79 -1.19
N ALA A 111 -2.50 0.20 -0.32
CA ALA A 111 -1.43 0.98 0.29
C ALA A 111 -1.51 1.01 1.82
N ASP A 112 -2.32 0.11 2.40
CA ASP A 112 -2.53 -0.05 3.84
C ASP A 112 -1.24 -0.43 4.60
N MET A 113 -0.31 -1.08 3.91
CA MET A 113 1.02 -1.43 4.42
C MET A 113 2.11 -0.39 4.12
N CYS A 114 1.77 0.71 3.44
CA CYS A 114 2.74 1.75 3.11
C CYS A 114 2.74 2.86 4.16
N VAL A 115 3.90 3.47 4.36
CA VAL A 115 4.07 4.63 5.24
C VAL A 115 4.79 5.71 4.45
N LEU A 116 4.19 6.90 4.36
CA LEU A 116 4.84 8.08 3.79
C LEU A 116 5.46 8.93 4.91
N PRO A 117 6.48 9.76 4.59
CA PRO A 117 7.03 10.70 5.55
C PRO A 117 5.96 11.60 6.19
N ASN A 118 6.18 12.02 7.44
CA ASN A 118 5.19 12.76 8.22
C ASN A 118 4.81 14.15 7.67
N ASP A 119 5.57 14.67 6.71
CA ASP A 119 5.25 15.91 6.00
C ASP A 119 4.31 15.69 4.79
N PHE A 120 3.79 14.47 4.61
CA PHE A 120 2.71 14.16 3.69
C PHE A 120 1.32 14.28 4.34
N GLY A 121 0.43 15.00 3.67
CA GLY A 121 -0.99 15.14 4.01
C GLY A 121 -1.92 14.47 2.99
N VAL A 122 -3.21 14.45 3.30
CA VAL A 122 -4.23 13.75 2.49
C VAL A 122 -4.41 14.33 1.07
N TYR A 123 -4.03 15.60 0.87
CA TYR A 123 -4.19 16.30 -0.41
C TYR A 123 -2.90 16.42 -1.22
N ASP A 124 -1.77 15.91 -0.72
CA ASP A 124 -0.49 16.00 -1.43
C ASP A 124 -0.52 15.28 -2.78
N ASP A 125 0.15 15.87 -3.76
CA ASP A 125 0.27 15.31 -5.11
C ASP A 125 1.18 14.08 -5.11
N PHE A 126 0.85 13.09 -5.95
CA PHE A 126 1.72 11.94 -6.19
C PHE A 126 3.05 12.35 -6.82
N GLN A 127 3.10 13.45 -7.58
CA GLN A 127 4.35 13.97 -8.13
C GLN A 127 5.39 14.27 -7.02
N LYS A 128 4.95 14.67 -5.82
CA LYS A 128 5.84 14.89 -4.66
C LYS A 128 6.57 13.61 -4.23
N VAL A 129 5.93 12.44 -4.37
CA VAL A 129 6.56 11.12 -4.11
C VAL A 129 7.66 10.88 -5.13
N LEU A 130 7.38 11.13 -6.41
CA LEU A 130 8.29 10.92 -7.52
C LEU A 130 9.51 11.85 -7.47
N ASP A 131 9.27 13.15 -7.24
CA ASP A 131 10.31 14.20 -7.18
C ASP A 131 11.28 13.98 -6.02
N ARG A 132 10.76 13.54 -4.87
CA ARG A 132 11.54 13.27 -3.66
C ARG A 132 12.14 11.86 -3.63
N ARG A 133 11.86 11.02 -4.64
CA ARG A 133 12.29 9.62 -4.69
C ARG A 133 11.91 8.84 -3.43
N ILE A 134 10.69 9.07 -2.93
CA ILE A 134 10.20 8.36 -1.75
C ILE A 134 9.91 6.90 -2.12
N GLU A 135 10.36 5.99 -1.27
CA GLU A 135 10.01 4.57 -1.36
C GLU A 135 8.54 4.39 -0.93
N TYR A 136 7.64 4.43 -1.90
CA TYR A 136 6.22 4.15 -1.74
C TYR A 136 5.87 2.95 -2.60
N THR A 137 5.72 1.79 -1.99
CA THR A 137 5.60 0.50 -2.68
C THR A 137 4.24 -0.16 -2.43
N PRO A 138 3.14 0.40 -2.96
CA PRO A 138 1.83 -0.21 -2.81
C PRO A 138 1.76 -1.55 -3.54
N HIS A 139 0.84 -2.41 -3.10
CA HIS A 139 0.46 -3.60 -3.84
C HIS A 139 -0.55 -3.23 -4.91
N VAL A 140 -0.27 -3.62 -6.15
CA VAL A 140 -1.06 -3.24 -7.32
C VAL A 140 -1.49 -4.50 -8.04
N PHE A 141 -2.79 -4.67 -8.22
CA PHE A 141 -3.35 -5.77 -9.01
C PHE A 141 -3.89 -5.18 -10.31
N ILE A 142 -3.32 -5.62 -11.43
CA ILE A 142 -3.74 -5.23 -12.77
C ILE A 142 -4.31 -6.45 -13.46
N LYS A 143 -5.56 -6.39 -13.88
CA LYS A 143 -6.18 -7.43 -14.70
C LYS A 143 -6.43 -6.87 -16.09
N VAL A 144 -6.02 -7.63 -17.10
CA VAL A 144 -6.26 -7.30 -18.50
C VAL A 144 -7.13 -8.38 -19.12
N ALA A 145 -8.25 -7.95 -19.69
CA ALA A 145 -9.16 -8.83 -20.40
C ALA A 145 -8.49 -9.44 -21.63
N HIS A 146 -8.92 -10.64 -22.00
CA HIS A 146 -8.51 -11.27 -23.24
C HIS A 146 -8.81 -10.35 -24.45
N SER A 147 -7.80 -10.12 -25.28
CA SER A 147 -7.93 -9.40 -26.55
C SER A 147 -7.68 -10.34 -27.74
N SER A 148 -7.80 -9.84 -28.97
CA SER A 148 -7.40 -10.59 -30.17
C SER A 148 -5.88 -10.73 -30.33
N ASP A 149 -5.10 -10.16 -29.40
CA ASP A 149 -3.63 -10.19 -29.47
C ASP A 149 -3.09 -11.62 -29.27
N SER A 150 -1.96 -11.91 -29.91
CA SER A 150 -1.19 -13.10 -29.58
C SER A 150 -0.53 -12.96 -28.20
N ILE A 151 -0.05 -14.06 -27.63
CA ILE A 151 0.72 -14.01 -26.37
C ILE A 151 2.03 -13.26 -26.54
N ASP A 152 2.65 -13.31 -27.71
CA ASP A 152 3.88 -12.59 -27.97
C ASP A 152 3.63 -11.08 -28.06
N ASP A 153 2.52 -10.66 -28.70
CA ASP A 153 2.10 -9.25 -28.71
C ASP A 153 1.79 -8.74 -27.30
N PHE A 154 1.10 -9.54 -26.49
CA PHE A 154 0.85 -9.23 -25.08
C PHE A 154 2.15 -9.05 -24.31
N ASN A 155 3.10 -9.99 -24.44
CA ASN A 155 4.40 -9.90 -23.75
C ASN A 155 5.18 -8.66 -24.18
N ASN A 156 5.19 -8.33 -25.48
CA ASN A 156 5.87 -7.15 -26.00
C ASN A 156 5.24 -5.84 -25.47
N LYS A 157 3.92 -5.77 -25.36
CA LYS A 157 3.22 -4.62 -24.75
C LYS A 157 3.56 -4.49 -23.27
N LEU A 158 3.60 -5.62 -22.57
CA LEU A 158 3.91 -5.65 -21.15
C LEU A 158 5.35 -5.26 -20.86
N ASP A 159 6.33 -5.76 -21.62
CA ASP A 159 7.73 -5.39 -21.43
C ASP A 159 7.92 -3.86 -21.65
N LYS A 160 7.26 -3.26 -22.65
CA LYS A 160 7.27 -1.79 -22.85
C LYS A 160 6.58 -1.01 -21.73
N LEU A 161 5.47 -1.50 -21.21
CA LEU A 161 4.81 -0.88 -20.06
C LEU A 161 5.73 -0.88 -18.84
N VAL A 162 6.47 -1.96 -18.60
CA VAL A 162 7.43 -2.04 -17.48
C VAL A 162 8.53 -1.01 -17.65
N ASP A 163 9.05 -0.83 -18.87
CA ASP A 163 10.03 0.22 -19.18
C ASP A 163 9.44 1.61 -18.89
N ASP A 164 8.22 1.91 -19.33
CA ASP A 164 7.56 3.19 -19.05
C ASP A 164 7.36 3.45 -17.55
N ILE A 165 6.97 2.43 -16.78
CA ILE A 165 6.80 2.52 -15.33
C ILE A 165 8.15 2.85 -14.67
N ALA A 166 9.22 2.17 -15.08
CA ALA A 166 10.57 2.39 -14.58
C ALA A 166 11.09 3.79 -14.93
N ASP A 167 10.90 4.24 -16.17
CA ASP A 167 11.31 5.56 -16.66
C ASP A 167 10.55 6.70 -15.95
N ASN A 168 9.33 6.43 -15.46
CA ASN A 168 8.55 7.35 -14.63
C ASN A 168 8.87 7.24 -13.13
N PHE A 169 9.82 6.37 -12.73
CA PHE A 169 10.22 6.15 -11.33
C PHE A 169 9.06 5.80 -10.39
N ILE A 170 8.05 5.12 -10.93
CA ILE A 170 6.94 4.64 -10.14
C ILE A 170 7.44 3.42 -9.36
N ASN A 171 7.05 3.27 -8.10
CA ASN A 171 7.46 2.17 -7.23
C ASN A 171 6.24 1.30 -6.90
N GLY A 172 6.43 0.00 -6.71
CA GLY A 172 5.30 -0.86 -6.35
C GLY A 172 5.57 -2.36 -6.48
N GLU A 173 4.70 -3.13 -5.83
CA GLU A 173 4.55 -4.56 -6.08
C GLU A 173 3.38 -4.78 -7.03
N ILE A 174 3.68 -4.95 -8.31
CA ILE A 174 2.68 -5.02 -9.37
C ILE A 174 2.48 -6.48 -9.78
N LEU A 175 1.25 -6.97 -9.61
CA LEU A 175 0.82 -8.28 -10.07
C LEU A 175 -0.11 -8.10 -11.27
N PHE A 176 0.28 -8.70 -12.39
CA PHE A 176 -0.39 -8.56 -13.67
C PHE A 176 -1.03 -9.87 -14.08
N PHE A 177 -2.33 -9.85 -14.36
CA PHE A 177 -3.11 -11.00 -14.81
C PHE A 177 -3.59 -10.78 -16.24
N TYR A 178 -3.23 -11.70 -17.12
CA TYR A 178 -3.87 -11.81 -18.43
C TYR A 178 -4.97 -12.86 -18.36
N LEU A 179 -6.22 -12.43 -18.56
CA LEU A 179 -7.39 -13.28 -18.41
C LEU A 179 -7.68 -14.07 -19.69
N LYS A 180 -8.35 -15.22 -19.56
CA LYS A 180 -8.89 -15.99 -20.70
C LYS A 180 -10.20 -15.40 -21.23
N GLY A 181 -10.94 -14.70 -20.38
CA GLY A 181 -12.20 -14.04 -20.71
C GLY A 181 -12.12 -12.51 -20.68
N THR A 182 -13.27 -11.86 -20.82
CA THR A 182 -13.41 -10.40 -20.78
C THR A 182 -13.91 -9.86 -19.45
N ASP A 183 -14.26 -10.74 -18.51
CA ASP A 183 -14.75 -10.37 -17.18
C ASP A 183 -13.59 -9.99 -16.26
N LEU A 184 -13.52 -8.71 -15.88
CA LEU A 184 -12.48 -8.18 -15.00
C LEU A 184 -12.79 -8.38 -13.50
N SER A 185 -13.99 -8.87 -13.17
CA SER A 185 -14.44 -9.10 -11.78
C SER A 185 -14.00 -10.45 -11.21
N VAL A 186 -13.39 -11.31 -12.05
CA VAL A 186 -12.89 -12.64 -11.67
C VAL A 186 -11.97 -12.57 -10.46
N ASP A 187 -12.20 -13.42 -9.46
CA ASP A 187 -11.34 -13.54 -8.28
C ASP A 187 -10.06 -14.30 -8.63
N THR A 188 -8.93 -13.61 -8.65
CA THR A 188 -7.63 -14.16 -9.04
C THR A 188 -6.79 -14.61 -7.84
N GLN A 189 -7.36 -14.69 -6.64
CA GLN A 189 -6.68 -15.18 -5.42
C GLN A 189 -6.72 -16.71 -5.24
N ASP A 190 -7.47 -17.43 -6.08
CA ASP A 190 -7.47 -18.90 -6.10
C ASP A 190 -6.46 -19.41 -7.13
N ASP A 191 -5.40 -20.08 -6.68
CA ASP A 191 -4.36 -20.69 -7.54
C ASP A 191 -4.92 -21.74 -8.52
N ASN A 192 -6.14 -22.25 -8.28
CA ASN A 192 -6.83 -23.15 -9.21
C ASN A 192 -7.73 -22.43 -10.22
N ASN A 193 -7.70 -21.09 -10.27
CA ASN A 193 -8.60 -20.37 -11.14
C ASN A 193 -8.21 -20.55 -12.62
N ASN A 194 -9.05 -21.30 -13.33
CA ASN A 194 -8.92 -21.56 -14.76
C ASN A 194 -9.11 -20.31 -15.63
N ASP A 195 -9.49 -19.17 -15.08
CA ASP A 195 -9.75 -17.93 -15.82
C ASP A 195 -8.50 -17.10 -16.10
N VAL A 196 -7.37 -17.42 -15.46
CA VAL A 196 -6.08 -16.77 -15.73
C VAL A 196 -5.34 -17.52 -16.84
N ARG A 197 -4.94 -16.80 -17.88
CA ARG A 197 -4.11 -17.32 -18.97
C ARG A 197 -2.62 -17.22 -18.65
N LYS A 198 -2.22 -16.16 -17.94
CA LYS A 198 -0.84 -15.90 -17.50
C LYS A 198 -0.82 -14.93 -16.33
N TYR A 199 0.14 -15.07 -15.42
CA TYR A 199 0.41 -14.07 -14.37
C TYR A 199 1.90 -13.70 -14.31
N ILE A 200 2.18 -12.42 -14.02
CA ILE A 200 3.54 -11.90 -13.91
C ILE A 200 3.62 -10.98 -12.68
N ARG A 201 4.68 -11.13 -11.88
CA ARG A 201 4.97 -10.26 -10.74
C ARG A 201 6.16 -9.36 -11.04
N PHE A 202 5.98 -8.08 -10.80
CA PHE A 202 7.01 -7.05 -10.84
C PHE A 202 7.17 -6.45 -9.45
N THR A 203 8.41 -6.30 -9.00
CA THR A 203 8.71 -5.55 -7.77
C THR A 203 9.77 -4.51 -8.12
N GLY A 204 9.44 -3.23 -7.90
CA GLY A 204 10.34 -2.12 -8.23
C GLY A 204 10.46 -1.10 -7.11
N VAL A 205 11.71 -0.72 -6.83
CA VAL A 205 12.08 0.42 -5.98
C VAL A 205 13.15 1.23 -6.71
N GLY A 206 12.85 2.49 -7.02
CA GLY A 206 13.73 3.40 -7.77
C GLY A 206 13.87 2.99 -9.24
N GLU A 207 15.10 2.87 -9.72
CA GLU A 207 15.43 2.59 -11.13
C GLU A 207 15.43 1.09 -11.49
N LYS A 208 15.09 0.20 -10.56
CA LYS A 208 15.28 -1.25 -10.74
C LYS A 208 14.00 -2.02 -10.50
N TYR A 209 13.51 -2.65 -11.56
CA TYR A 209 12.43 -3.62 -11.52
C TYR A 209 12.96 -5.05 -11.63
N HIS A 210 12.51 -5.91 -10.72
CA HIS A 210 12.71 -7.36 -10.80
C HIS A 210 11.44 -8.02 -11.35
N ILE A 211 11.60 -8.85 -12.38
CA ILE A 211 10.49 -9.50 -13.08
C ILE A 211 10.53 -11.01 -12.84
N ASN A 212 9.45 -11.56 -12.26
CA ASN A 212 9.23 -12.98 -12.12
C ASN A 212 8.06 -13.41 -13.02
N LYS A 213 8.35 -14.22 -14.05
CA LYS A 213 7.37 -14.75 -15.00
C LYS A 213 7.02 -16.19 -14.59
N HIS A 214 5.74 -16.51 -14.45
CA HIS A 214 5.22 -17.82 -14.07
C HIS A 214 4.20 -18.35 -15.08
#